data_AF-K0RT68-F1
#
_entry.id   AF-K0RT68-F1
#
_cell.length_a   1.000
_cell.length_b   1.000
_cell.length_c   1.000
_cell.angle_alpha   90.00
_cell.angle_beta   90.00
_cell.angle_gamma   90.00
#
_symmetry.space_group_name_H-M   'P 1'
#
loop_
_entity.id
_entity.type
_entity.pdbx_description
1 polymer ?
#
loop_
_entity_poly.entity_id
_entity_poly.type
_entity_poly.pdbx_seq_one_letter_code
_entity_poly.pdbx_strand_id
1 'polypeptide(L)' 'MLGAVEECDNGNYKLAVQHWMISAKMGDEDSLNEIKDMFKEGHATKAQYATALLGYRDATEEMKSPQREEANRLGV' A
#
# COMPACT_ATOMS: atom_id res chain seq x y z
N MET A 1 -10.90 -2.35 3.76
CA MET A 1 -10.32 -1.43 2.75
C MET A 1 -11.05 -1.66 1.42
N LEU A 2 -11.24 -0.65 0.56
CA LEU A 2 -12.02 -0.80 -0.68
C LEU A 2 -11.42 -1.82 -1.66
N GLY A 3 -10.08 -1.91 -1.73
CA GLY A 3 -9.40 -2.88 -2.58
C GLY A 3 -9.82 -4.33 -2.29
N ALA A 4 -9.88 -4.73 -1.02
CA ALA A 4 -10.31 -6.08 -0.62
C ALA A 4 -11.73 -6.42 -1.08
N VAL A 5 -12.65 -5.44 -1.05
CA VAL A 5 -14.04 -5.63 -1.49
C VAL A 5 -14.09 -5.90 -3.00
N GLU A 6 -13.29 -5.18 -3.78
CA GLU A 6 -13.26 -5.31 -5.25
C GLU A 6 -12.60 -6.61 -5.72
N GLU A 7 -11.64 -7.14 -4.94
CA GLU A 7 -11.07 -8.46 -5.16
C GLU A 7 -12.08 -9.56 -4.88
N CYS A 8 -12.74 -9.51 -3.72
CA CYS A 8 -13.64 -10.58 -3.27
C CYS A 8 -14.98 -10.59 -4.02
N ASP A 9 -15.58 -9.42 -4.30
CA ASP A 9 -16.96 -9.37 -4.78
C ASP A 9 -17.07 -9.52 -6.31
N ASN A 10 -16.08 -9.03 -7.06
CA ASN A 10 -16.19 -8.94 -8.52
C ASN A 10 -15.00 -9.52 -9.29
N GLY A 11 -13.93 -9.98 -8.62
CA GLY A 11 -12.68 -10.37 -9.30
C GLY A 11 -12.08 -9.21 -10.12
N ASN A 12 -12.39 -7.97 -9.73
CA ASN A 12 -11.99 -6.76 -10.44
C ASN A 12 -10.59 -6.34 -10.02
N TYR A 13 -9.61 -7.23 -10.23
CA TYR A 13 -8.23 -7.05 -9.78
C TYR A 13 -7.59 -5.75 -10.25
N LYS A 14 -7.96 -5.26 -11.44
CA LYS A 14 -7.47 -3.97 -11.95
C LYS A 14 -7.88 -2.80 -11.06
N LEU A 15 -9.11 -2.80 -10.56
CA LEU A 15 -9.64 -1.75 -9.71
C LEU A 15 -9.09 -1.90 -8.29
N ALA A 16 -9.08 -3.13 -7.78
CA ALA A 16 -8.45 -3.45 -6.50
C ALA A 16 -7.01 -2.93 -6.42
N VAL A 17 -6.16 -3.23 -7.41
CA VAL A 17 -4.77 -2.73 -7.47
C VAL A 17 -4.73 -1.20 -7.38
N GLN A 18 -5.66 -0.48 -8.00
CA GLN A 18 -5.69 0.99 -7.90
C GLN A 18 -6.00 1.46 -6.47
N HIS A 19 -6.96 0.83 -5.80
CA HIS A 19 -7.32 1.16 -4.42
C HIS A 19 -6.16 0.85 -3.46
N TRP A 20 -5.54 -0.32 -3.59
CA TRP A 20 -4.36 -0.67 -2.80
C TRP A 20 -3.18 0.27 -3.06
N MET A 21 -2.95 0.66 -4.32
CA MET A 21 -1.88 1.61 -4.67
C MET A 21 -2.03 2.96 -3.98
N ILE A 22 -3.26 3.46 -3.80
CA ILE A 22 -3.52 4.72 -3.10
C ILE A 22 -3.15 4.56 -1.62
N SER A 23 -3.62 3.50 -0.97
CA SER A 23 -3.33 3.24 0.43
C SER A 23 -1.83 3.00 0.69
N ALA A 24 -1.16 2.24 -0.17
CA ALA A 24 0.30 2.04 -0.10
C ALA A 24 1.06 3.37 -0.23
N LYS A 25 0.62 4.27 -1.12
CA LYS A 25 1.15 5.65 -1.25
C LYS A 25 0.89 6.53 -0.02
N MET A 26 0.02 6.10 0.89
CA MET A 26 -0.21 6.77 2.17
C MET A 26 0.56 6.10 3.32
N GLY A 27 1.49 5.18 3.01
CA GLY A 27 2.32 4.51 4.01
C GLY A 27 1.68 3.27 4.64
N ASP A 28 0.64 2.71 4.03
CA ASP A 28 0.02 1.48 4.52
C ASP A 28 0.75 0.23 4.02
N GLU A 29 1.33 -0.53 4.95
CA GLU A 29 2.15 -1.71 4.66
C GLU A 29 1.29 -2.90 4.19
N ASP A 30 0.10 -3.08 4.77
CA ASP A 30 -0.81 -4.17 4.38
C ASP A 30 -1.19 -4.03 2.91
N SER A 31 -1.55 -2.82 2.48
CA SER A 31 -1.80 -2.51 1.08
C SER A 31 -0.62 -2.84 0.15
N LEU A 32 0.60 -2.57 0.59
CA LEU A 32 1.79 -2.86 -0.20
C LEU A 32 2.01 -4.38 -0.35
N ASN A 33 1.72 -5.15 0.70
CA ASN A 33 1.77 -6.61 0.68
C ASN A 33 0.71 -7.21 -0.26
N GLU A 34 -0.51 -6.68 -0.27
CA GLU A 34 -1.55 -7.14 -1.19
C GLU A 34 -1.17 -6.90 -2.66
N ILE A 35 -0.62 -5.73 -3.00
CA ILE A 35 -0.13 -5.46 -4.38
C ILE A 35 1.01 -6.41 -4.76
N LYS A 36 1.87 -6.78 -3.80
CA LYS A 36 2.95 -7.74 -4.03
C LYS A 36 2.41 -9.13 -4.34
N ASP A 37 1.38 -9.57 -3.65
CA ASP A 37 0.78 -10.88 -3.88
C ASP A 37 0.02 -10.91 -5.21
N MET A 38 -0.75 -9.86 -5.53
CA MET A 38 -1.33 -9.68 -6.86
C MET A 38 -0.30 -9.64 -7.98
N PHE A 39 0.90 -9.08 -7.74
CA PHE A 39 1.98 -9.11 -8.72
C PHE A 39 2.51 -10.54 -8.95
N LYS A 40 2.64 -11.35 -7.89
CA LYS A 40 3.04 -12.77 -8.01
C LYS A 40 1.99 -13.60 -8.77
N GLU A 41 0.72 -13.29 -8.57
CA GLU A 41 -0.41 -13.96 -9.23
C GLU A 41 -0.65 -13.47 -10.67
N GLY A 42 0.05 -12.41 -11.09
CA GLY A 42 -0.05 -11.85 -12.45
C GLY A 42 -1.20 -10.86 -12.63
N HIS A 43 -1.86 -10.46 -11.55
CA HIS A 43 -2.94 -9.47 -11.52
C HIS A 43 -2.46 -8.02 -11.51
N ALA A 44 -1.27 -7.78 -10.95
CA ALA A 44 -0.59 -6.49 -11.00
C ALA A 44 0.64 -6.52 -11.91
N THR A 45 0.97 -5.39 -12.52
CA THR A 45 2.19 -5.24 -13.33
C THR A 45 3.39 -4.88 -12.46
N LYS A 46 4.61 -5.19 -12.93
CA LYS A 46 5.86 -4.78 -12.28
C LYS A 46 5.93 -3.27 -12.05
N ALA A 47 5.40 -2.47 -12.98
CA ALA A 47 5.36 -1.02 -12.86
C ALA A 47 4.44 -0.54 -11.73
N GLN A 48 3.28 -1.18 -11.56
CA GLN A 48 2.35 -0.87 -10.46
C GLN A 48 2.99 -1.20 -9.11
N TYR A 49 3.60 -2.37 -8.98
CA TYR A 49 4.29 -2.76 -7.74
C TYR A 49 5.47 -1.82 -7.42
N ALA A 50 6.31 -1.49 -8.40
CA ALA A 50 7.40 -0.53 -8.22
C ALA A 50 6.90 0.87 -7.82
N THR A 51 5.79 1.32 -8.39
CA THR A 51 5.17 2.61 -8.06
C THR A 51 4.61 2.61 -6.63
N ALA A 52 4.01 1.50 -6.18
CA ALA A 52 3.53 1.36 -4.82
C ALA A 52 4.67 1.38 -3.80
N LEU A 53 5.77 0.68 -4.09
CA LEU A 53 6.98 0.67 -3.26
C LEU A 53 7.58 2.07 -3.09
N LEU A 54 7.70 2.84 -4.18
CA LEU A 54 8.20 4.20 -4.13
C LEU A 54 7.28 5.11 -3.32
N GLY A 55 5.97 5.05 -3.57
CA GLY A 55 4.99 5.83 -2.83
C GLY A 55 4.94 5.52 -1.34
N TYR A 56 5.02 4.25 -0.97
CA TYR A 56 5.11 3.83 0.43
C TYR A 56 6.36 4.40 1.10
N ARG A 57 7.52 4.27 0.43
CA ARG A 57 8.78 4.83 0.94
C ARG A 57 8.65 6.35 1.14
N ASP A 58 8.20 7.09 0.13
CA ASP A 58 8.04 8.54 0.21
C ASP A 58 7.12 8.92 1.37
N ALA A 59 5.98 8.23 1.54
CA ALA A 59 5.08 8.46 2.67
C ALA A 59 5.75 8.18 4.02
N THR A 60 6.51 7.09 4.15
CA THR A 60 7.25 6.80 5.39
C THR A 60 8.35 7.82 5.67
N GLU A 61 8.94 8.45 4.65
CA GLU A 61 9.94 9.51 4.83
C GLU A 61 9.27 10.85 5.20
N GLU A 62 8.19 11.23 4.54
CA GLU A 62 7.41 12.46 4.84
C GLU A 62 6.75 12.41 6.22
N MET A 63 6.37 11.23 6.68
CA MET A 63 5.76 11.05 8.01
C MET A 63 6.79 11.07 9.15
N LYS A 64 8.09 11.10 8.88
CA LYS A 64 9.12 11.25 9.92
C LYS A 64 9.12 12.69 10.43
N SER A 65 8.66 12.85 11.66
CA SER A 65 8.88 14.07 12.43
C SER A 65 9.43 13.70 13.80
N PRO A 66 10.32 14.52 14.40
CA PRO A 66 10.87 14.24 15.73
C PRO A 66 9.78 13.98 16.78
N GLN A 67 8.65 14.70 16.68
CA GLN A 67 7.51 14.53 17.58
C GLN A 67 6.82 13.17 17.39
N ARG A 68 6.67 12.70 16.14
CA ARG A 68 6.05 11.40 15.85
C ARG A 68 7.00 10.23 16.16
N GLU A 69 8.30 10.42 15.95
CA GLU A 69 9.33 9.44 16.36
C GLU A 69 9.39 9.28 17.88
N GLU A 70 9.31 10.38 18.62
CA GLU A 70 9.26 10.34 20.09
C GLU A 70 7.94 9.70 20.58
N ALA A 71 6.79 10.03 19.98
CA ALA A 71 5.52 9.37 20.31
C ALA A 71 5.54 7.86 20.05
N ASN A 72 6.10 7.42 18.91
CA ASN A 72 6.28 5.99 18.60
C ASN A 72 7.23 5.30 19.59
N ARG A 73 8.28 5.98 20.05
CA ARG A 73 9.20 5.47 21.08
C ARG A 73 8.51 5.32 22.44
N LEU A 74 7.60 6.25 22.76
CA LEU A 74 6.89 6.28 24.04
C LEU A 74 5.71 5.29 24.10
N GLY A 75 5.25 4.76 22.96
CA GLY A 75 4.29 3.66 22.90
C GLY A 75 3.00 3.90 23.69
N VAL A 76 2.49 5.14 23.66
CA VAL A 76 1.21 5.52 24.30
C VAL A 76 0.03 5.11 23.43
#